data_AF-A0A0W0G011-F1
#
_entry.id   AF-A0A0W0G011-F1
#
_cell.length_a   1.000
_cell.length_b   1.000
_cell.length_c   1.000
_cell.angle_alpha   90.00
_cell.angle_beta   90.00
_cell.angle_gamma   90.00
#
_symmetry.space_group_name_H-M   'P 1'
#
loop_
_entity.id
_entity.type
_entity.pdbx_description
1 polymer ?
#
loop_
_entity_poly.entity_id
_entity_poly.type
_entity_poly.pdbx_seq_one_letter_code
_entity_poly.pdbx_strand_id
1 'polypeptide(L)'
;MKVLRELKPKDVRGISEWLLRAEEQQTYYEAQKHAGVSSQEIEVILNGEEGNVPITMDDNILSSKGAVMSWIWLFNGDPRSDGEAKHIEVGLRVEWCKAKAHARRSREELQLVNEEMRRAIAFCDWRTRWWKDQAAARVDVTPALAEGLHAYAREQVDIEREQATAWHITWHPLWQHVQAILDILDNRDCNVNTLLKQLKTLTIELDIEDAVEELEMD
;
A
#
# COMPACT_ATOMS: atom_id res chain seq x y z
N MET A 1 -18.33 -7.62 34.91
CA MET A 1 -19.07 -7.53 33.64
C MET A 1 -18.70 -6.19 33.00
N LYS A 2 -17.93 -6.17 31.90
CA LYS A 2 -17.55 -4.91 31.24
C LYS A 2 -18.72 -4.47 30.35
N VAL A 3 -19.36 -3.37 30.72
CA VAL A 3 -20.39 -2.73 29.90
C VAL A 3 -19.69 -2.08 28.73
N LEU A 4 -19.98 -2.54 27.51
CA LEU A 4 -19.45 -1.94 26.29
C LEU A 4 -20.12 -0.60 26.06
N ARG A 5 -19.31 0.44 25.81
CA ARG A 5 -19.77 1.80 25.54
C ARG A 5 -19.78 2.03 24.04
N GLU A 6 -20.79 2.69 23.53
CA GLU A 6 -20.86 3.06 22.11
C GLU A 6 -19.71 4.00 21.74
N LEU A 7 -19.03 3.67 20.64
CA LEU A 7 -17.89 4.40 20.11
C LEU A 7 -18.42 5.58 19.27
N LYS A 8 -18.18 6.82 19.71
CA LYS A 8 -18.61 8.01 18.95
C LYS A 8 -17.56 8.33 17.87
N PRO A 9 -17.92 9.04 16.79
CA PRO A 9 -16.98 9.42 15.73
C PRO A 9 -15.73 10.16 16.22
N LYS A 10 -15.86 10.91 17.32
CA LYS A 10 -14.74 11.59 18.01
C LYS A 10 -13.76 10.66 18.74
N ASP A 11 -14.16 9.41 18.98
CA ASP A 11 -13.38 8.39 19.68
C ASP A 11 -12.59 7.51 18.68
N VAL A 12 -12.84 7.65 17.37
CA VAL A 12 -12.08 7.02 16.28
C VAL A 12 -11.03 8.03 15.81
N ARG A 13 -9.77 7.83 16.21
CA ARG A 13 -8.67 8.77 15.94
C ARG A 13 -7.44 8.03 15.43
N GLY A 14 -6.73 8.63 14.48
CA GLY A 14 -5.52 8.05 13.90
C GLY A 14 -4.34 8.03 14.89
N ILE A 15 -3.39 7.10 14.70
CA ILE A 15 -2.20 6.91 15.57
C ILE A 15 -1.34 8.19 15.70
N SER A 16 -1.48 9.14 14.78
CA SER A 16 -0.77 10.43 14.77
C SER A 16 -1.57 11.62 15.34
N GLU A 17 -2.80 11.42 15.81
CA GLU A 17 -3.71 12.48 16.31
C GLU A 17 -3.82 12.48 17.85
N TRP A 18 -2.67 12.46 18.53
CA TRP A 18 -2.62 12.57 19.99
C TRP A 18 -2.99 14.00 20.41
N LEU A 19 -4.07 14.15 21.20
CA LEU A 19 -4.25 15.36 22.00
C LEU A 19 -3.09 15.43 23.01
N LEU A 20 -2.39 16.57 23.06
CA LEU A 20 -1.39 16.86 24.07
C LEU A 20 -2.00 16.61 25.46
N ARG A 21 -1.28 15.90 26.34
CA ARG A 21 -1.74 15.70 27.74
C ARG A 21 -1.84 17.04 28.45
N ALA A 22 -2.65 17.14 29.51
CA ALA A 22 -2.79 18.38 30.28
C ALA A 22 -1.44 18.97 30.76
N GLU A 23 -0.48 18.10 31.10
CA GLU A 23 0.89 18.49 31.44
C GLU A 23 1.63 19.11 30.25
N GLU A 24 1.46 18.55 29.06
CA GLU A 24 2.09 19.04 27.83
C GLU A 24 1.41 20.32 27.32
N GLN A 25 0.08 20.43 27.45
CA GLN A 25 -0.68 21.66 27.16
C GLN A 25 -0.17 22.82 28.02
N GLN A 26 0.14 22.55 29.29
CA GLN A 26 0.71 23.54 30.19
C GLN A 26 2.11 23.98 29.75
N THR A 27 2.98 23.04 29.36
CA THR A 27 4.31 23.38 28.84
C THR A 27 4.23 24.20 27.55
N TYR A 28 3.27 23.90 26.66
CA TYR A 28 3.03 24.66 25.45
C TYR A 28 2.54 26.07 25.75
N TYR A 29 1.62 26.21 26.70
CA TYR A 29 1.10 27.50 27.15
C TYR A 29 2.21 28.39 27.70
N GLU A 30 3.09 27.83 28.54
CA GLU A 30 4.22 28.55 29.12
C GLU A 30 5.22 29.00 28.05
N ALA A 31 5.55 28.13 27.09
CA ALA A 31 6.42 28.46 25.97
C ALA A 31 5.85 29.58 25.08
N GLN A 32 4.56 29.53 24.75
CA GLN A 32 3.87 30.55 23.94
C GLN A 32 3.77 31.90 24.65
N LYS A 33 3.51 31.87 25.95
CA LYS A 33 3.48 33.09 26.78
C LYS A 33 4.86 33.74 26.86
N HIS A 34 5.92 32.94 26.95
CA HIS A 34 7.30 33.45 26.90
C HIS A 34 7.67 34.03 25.53
N ALA A 35 7.04 33.56 24.44
CA ALA A 35 7.17 34.11 23.09
C ALA A 35 6.30 35.37 22.84
N GLY A 36 5.49 35.80 23.82
CA GLY A 36 4.68 37.02 23.76
C GLY A 36 3.31 36.87 23.11
N VAL A 37 2.82 35.64 22.90
CA VAL A 37 1.49 35.37 22.33
C VAL A 37 0.39 35.66 23.37
N SER A 38 -0.76 36.19 22.93
CA SER A 38 -1.87 36.52 23.82
C SER A 38 -2.50 35.27 24.42
N SER A 39 -2.84 35.29 25.72
CA SER A 39 -3.47 34.16 26.39
C SER A 39 -4.81 33.73 25.76
N GLN A 40 -5.53 34.67 25.15
CA GLN A 40 -6.78 34.40 24.44
C GLN A 40 -6.54 33.62 23.14
N GLU A 41 -5.43 33.89 22.44
CA GLU A 41 -5.05 33.18 21.21
C GLU A 41 -4.58 31.75 21.53
N ILE A 42 -3.84 31.58 22.62
CA ILE A 42 -3.37 30.27 23.07
C ILE A 42 -4.55 29.35 23.46
N GLU A 43 -5.56 29.89 24.15
CA GLU A 43 -6.76 29.14 24.55
C GLU A 43 -7.62 28.71 23.36
N VAL A 44 -7.78 29.56 22.34
CA VAL A 44 -8.49 29.20 21.10
C VAL A 44 -7.81 28.01 20.39
N ILE A 45 -6.48 28.00 20.36
CA ILE A 45 -5.68 26.91 19.75
C ILE A 45 -5.78 25.61 20.54
N LEU A 46 -5.77 25.67 21.88
CA LEU A 46 -5.89 24.49 22.74
C LEU A 46 -7.31 23.89 22.79
N ASN A 47 -8.33 24.71 22.54
CA ASN A 47 -9.74 24.31 22.61
C ASN A 47 -10.31 23.74 21.31
N GLY A 48 -9.59 23.85 20.18
CA GLY A 48 -9.86 23.06 18.96
C GLY A 48 -11.14 23.39 18.20
N GLU A 49 -11.65 24.63 18.25
CA GLU A 49 -12.80 25.05 17.43
C GLU A 49 -12.42 25.42 15.98
N GLU A 50 -11.15 25.69 15.69
CA GLU A 50 -10.62 25.75 14.33
C GLU A 50 -9.57 24.64 14.15
N GLY A 51 -9.66 23.94 13.03
CA GLY A 51 -8.98 22.68 12.78
C GLY A 51 -7.50 22.64 13.17
N ASN A 52 -7.15 21.57 13.88
CA ASN A 52 -5.83 20.94 14.01
C ASN A 52 -4.60 21.74 13.56
N VAL A 53 -3.76 22.09 14.56
CA VAL A 53 -2.32 22.41 14.50
C VAL A 53 -1.99 23.78 13.89
N PRO A 54 -1.05 24.57 14.46
CA PRO A 54 -0.70 25.87 13.92
C PRO A 54 -0.09 25.68 12.53
N ILE A 55 -0.84 26.04 11.49
CA ILE A 55 -0.31 26.30 10.16
C ILE A 55 0.13 27.76 10.19
N THR A 56 1.39 28.02 10.52
CA THR A 56 2.02 29.26 10.05
C THR A 56 2.30 29.07 8.56
N MET A 57 1.60 29.87 7.77
CA MET A 57 1.74 29.97 6.33
C MET A 57 3.20 30.21 5.93
N ASP A 58 3.78 29.27 5.19
CA ASP A 58 4.81 29.58 4.20
C ASP A 58 4.66 28.60 3.03
N ASP A 59 4.02 29.09 1.97
CA ASP A 59 3.51 28.35 0.82
C ASP A 59 4.59 27.80 -0.14
N ASN A 60 5.84 27.62 0.28
CA ASN A 60 6.90 27.38 -0.71
C ASN A 60 8.05 26.45 -0.33
N ILE A 61 7.77 25.27 0.24
CA ILE A 61 8.73 24.16 0.20
C ILE A 61 8.02 22.84 -0.15
N LEU A 62 8.02 22.56 -1.46
CA LEU A 62 7.94 21.26 -2.15
C LEU A 62 7.52 20.04 -1.32
N SER A 63 6.22 19.77 -1.29
CA SER A 63 5.67 18.43 -1.07
C SER A 63 4.83 18.08 -2.29
N SER A 64 5.34 17.19 -3.16
CA SER A 64 4.58 16.79 -4.35
C SER A 64 3.32 16.06 -3.91
N LYS A 65 2.16 16.67 -4.18
CA LYS A 65 0.79 16.21 -3.87
C LYS A 65 0.33 16.44 -2.43
N GLY A 66 0.05 17.70 -2.08
CA GLY A 66 -0.95 18.09 -1.06
C GLY A 66 -0.75 17.59 0.37
N ALA A 67 0.35 16.90 0.67
CA ALA A 67 0.67 16.46 2.02
C ALA A 67 1.30 17.62 2.78
N VAL A 68 0.62 18.07 3.84
CA VAL A 68 1.16 19.01 4.83
C VAL A 68 2.50 18.46 5.31
N MET A 69 3.54 19.28 5.18
CA MET A 69 4.90 18.93 5.59
C MET A 69 4.89 18.51 7.07
N SER A 70 5.45 17.34 7.39
CA SER A 70 5.42 16.86 8.77
C SER A 70 6.17 17.83 9.69
N TRP A 71 5.68 18.02 10.93
CA TRP A 71 6.24 18.94 11.92
C TRP A 71 7.75 18.74 12.17
N ILE A 72 8.27 17.55 11.89
CA ILE A 72 9.70 17.21 11.97
C ILE A 72 10.54 18.06 10.99
N TRP A 73 9.92 18.69 9.99
CA TRP A 73 10.55 19.65 9.08
C TRP A 73 10.22 21.11 9.41
N LEU A 74 9.27 21.38 10.33
CA LEU A 74 9.07 22.70 10.94
C LEU A 74 10.00 22.84 12.15
N PHE A 75 11.26 23.20 11.89
CA PHE A 75 12.17 23.61 12.97
C PHE A 75 12.13 25.14 13.13
N ASN A 76 11.60 25.60 14.27
CA ASN A 76 11.63 26.99 14.71
C ASN A 76 12.91 27.25 15.56
N GLY A 77 14.10 27.06 15.00
CA GLY A 77 15.37 27.20 15.73
C GLY A 77 16.51 27.73 14.85
N ASP A 78 17.45 28.47 15.44
CA ASP A 78 18.60 29.04 14.72
C ASP A 78 19.55 27.90 14.29
N PRO A 79 19.75 27.65 12.97
CA PRO A 79 20.59 26.56 12.46
C PRO A 79 22.07 26.64 12.88
N ARG A 80 22.46 27.69 13.60
CA ARG A 80 23.81 27.88 14.17
C ARG A 80 23.99 27.28 15.57
N SER A 81 22.94 26.75 16.19
CA SER A 81 23.00 26.03 17.47
C SER A 81 23.53 24.60 17.26
N ASP A 82 24.71 24.29 17.82
CA ASP A 82 25.41 23.00 17.67
C ASP A 82 24.65 21.79 18.25
N GLY A 83 23.65 22.04 19.10
CA GLY A 83 22.73 21.02 19.62
C GLY A 83 21.63 20.63 18.64
N GLU A 84 21.07 21.60 17.91
CA GLU A 84 19.94 21.41 17.00
C GLU A 84 20.36 20.72 15.68
N ALA A 85 21.55 21.04 15.17
CA ALA A 85 22.12 20.37 14.00
C ALA A 85 22.25 18.85 14.19
N LYS A 86 22.60 18.39 15.40
CA LYS A 86 22.68 16.97 15.74
C LYS A 86 21.31 16.30 15.79
N HIS A 87 20.28 16.99 16.27
CA HIS A 87 18.91 16.46 16.26
C HIS A 87 18.36 16.31 14.85
N ILE A 88 18.63 17.29 13.96
CA ILE A 88 18.27 17.22 12.54
C ILE A 88 18.98 16.05 11.86
N GLU A 89 20.29 15.88 12.10
CA GLU A 89 21.05 14.77 11.53
C GLU A 89 20.48 13.41 11.95
N VAL A 90 20.13 13.25 13.23
CA VAL A 90 19.52 12.02 13.74
C VAL A 90 18.15 11.77 13.10
N GLY A 91 17.30 12.80 12.98
CA GLY A 91 16.00 12.71 12.31
C GLY A 91 16.14 12.29 10.85
N LEU A 92 17.06 12.91 10.10
CA LEU A 92 17.37 12.58 8.71
C LEU A 92 17.85 11.14 8.56
N ARG A 93 18.73 10.67 9.46
CA ARG A 93 19.20 9.27 9.45
C ARG A 93 18.05 8.29 9.67
N VAL A 94 17.12 8.59 10.57
CA VAL A 94 15.92 7.78 10.82
C VAL A 94 15.03 7.72 9.59
N GLU A 95 14.71 8.87 8.99
CA GLU A 95 13.87 8.92 7.79
C GLU A 95 14.53 8.23 6.60
N TRP A 96 15.85 8.38 6.43
CA TRP A 96 16.59 7.63 5.41
C TRP A 96 16.53 6.12 5.64
N CYS A 97 16.68 5.67 6.89
CA CYS A 97 16.55 4.25 7.25
C CYS A 97 15.14 3.72 6.94
N LYS A 98 14.09 4.49 7.25
CA LYS A 98 12.69 4.14 6.91
C LYS A 98 12.50 4.07 5.40
N ALA A 99 12.87 5.11 4.65
CA ALA A 99 12.76 5.15 3.20
C ALA A 99 13.51 3.98 2.55
N LYS A 100 14.71 3.66 3.04
CA LYS A 100 15.49 2.50 2.59
C LYS A 100 14.81 1.17 2.91
N ALA A 101 14.20 1.03 4.09
CA ALA A 101 13.45 -0.17 4.45
C ALA A 101 12.19 -0.34 3.57
N HIS A 102 11.47 0.76 3.30
CA HIS A 102 10.35 0.76 2.36
C HIS A 102 10.78 0.38 0.95
N ALA A 103 11.87 0.97 0.43
CA ALA A 103 12.38 0.62 -0.90
C ALA A 103 12.76 -0.86 -1.01
N ARG A 104 13.39 -1.44 0.03
CA ARG A 104 13.70 -2.87 0.07
C ARG A 104 12.44 -3.74 0.08
N ARG A 105 11.46 -3.39 0.92
CA ARG A 105 10.18 -4.10 0.97
C ARG A 105 9.44 -4.03 -0.35
N SER A 106 9.33 -2.85 -0.96
CA SER A 106 8.66 -2.70 -2.26
C SER A 106 9.36 -3.51 -3.36
N ARG A 107 10.69 -3.65 -3.31
CA ARG A 107 11.40 -4.56 -4.21
C ARG A 107 10.99 -6.02 -3.99
N GLU A 108 10.92 -6.48 -2.75
CA GLU A 108 10.47 -7.84 -2.41
C GLU A 108 9.03 -8.08 -2.91
N GLU A 109 8.14 -7.11 -2.70
CA GLU A 109 6.75 -7.16 -3.17
C GLU A 109 6.68 -7.29 -4.71
N LEU A 110 7.49 -6.53 -5.46
CA LEU A 110 7.55 -6.64 -6.92
C LEU A 110 8.00 -8.04 -7.37
N GLN A 111 8.98 -8.63 -6.68
CA GLN A 111 9.44 -9.99 -6.97
C GLN A 111 8.36 -11.03 -6.65
N LEU A 112 7.64 -10.86 -5.54
CA LEU A 112 6.54 -11.74 -5.14
C LEU A 112 5.40 -11.70 -6.15
N VAL A 113 4.96 -10.50 -6.55
CA VAL A 113 3.88 -10.32 -7.53
C VAL A 113 4.21 -11.01 -8.86
N ASN A 114 5.46 -10.90 -9.32
CA ASN A 114 5.93 -11.63 -10.51
C ASN A 114 5.80 -13.17 -10.34
N GLU A 115 6.28 -13.68 -9.20
CA GLU A 115 6.20 -15.12 -8.90
C GLU A 115 4.75 -15.61 -8.71
N GLU A 116 3.87 -14.81 -8.12
CA GLU A 116 2.45 -15.14 -7.93
C GLU A 116 1.73 -15.25 -9.28
N MET A 117 1.91 -14.28 -10.17
CA MET A 117 1.37 -14.34 -11.53
C MET A 117 1.88 -15.60 -12.27
N ARG A 118 3.18 -15.90 -12.16
CA ARG A 118 3.75 -17.11 -12.77
C ARG A 118 3.13 -18.39 -12.19
N ARG A 119 2.94 -18.44 -10.86
CA ARG A 119 2.33 -19.57 -10.17
C ARG A 119 0.86 -19.77 -10.52
N ALA A 120 0.10 -18.70 -10.68
CA ALA A 120 -1.30 -18.77 -11.06
C ALA A 120 -1.48 -19.41 -12.45
N ILE A 121 -0.67 -19.03 -13.44
CA ILE A 121 -0.67 -19.68 -14.76
C ILE A 121 -0.22 -21.15 -14.66
N ALA A 122 0.86 -21.42 -13.91
CA ALA A 122 1.34 -22.79 -13.70
C ALA A 122 0.31 -23.69 -12.98
N PHE A 123 -0.52 -23.09 -12.13
CA PHE A 123 -1.63 -23.78 -11.46
C PHE A 123 -2.70 -24.18 -12.48
N CYS A 124 -3.12 -23.31 -13.39
CA CYS A 124 -4.05 -23.66 -14.47
C CYS A 124 -3.50 -24.79 -15.35
N ASP A 125 -2.20 -24.78 -15.69
CA ASP A 125 -1.56 -25.87 -16.43
C ASP A 125 -1.56 -27.21 -15.65
N TRP A 126 -1.35 -27.15 -14.35
CA TRP A 126 -1.47 -28.32 -13.48
C TRP A 126 -2.92 -28.81 -13.42
N ARG A 127 -3.87 -27.90 -13.25
CA ARG A 127 -5.30 -28.18 -13.13
C ARG A 127 -5.87 -28.80 -14.41
N THR A 128 -5.41 -28.32 -15.56
CA THR A 128 -5.67 -28.90 -16.88
C THR A 128 -5.25 -30.38 -16.94
N ARG A 129 -4.07 -30.72 -16.43
CA ARG A 129 -3.60 -32.12 -16.39
C ARG A 129 -4.44 -32.95 -15.42
N TRP A 130 -4.71 -32.39 -14.24
CA TRP A 130 -5.53 -33.04 -13.23
C TRP A 130 -6.93 -33.40 -13.74
N TRP A 131 -7.61 -32.50 -14.47
CA TRP A 131 -8.91 -32.79 -15.08
C TRP A 131 -8.86 -33.92 -16.12
N LYS A 132 -7.80 -33.99 -16.92
CA LYS A 132 -7.60 -35.10 -17.87
C LYS A 132 -7.47 -36.44 -17.15
N ASP A 133 -6.75 -36.47 -16.05
CA ASP A 133 -6.59 -37.67 -15.23
C ASP A 133 -7.92 -38.05 -14.54
N GLN A 134 -8.73 -37.06 -14.13
CA GLN A 134 -10.03 -37.31 -13.50
C GLN A 134 -11.07 -37.93 -14.44
N ALA A 135 -11.02 -37.65 -15.74
CA ALA A 135 -11.94 -38.22 -16.71
C ALA A 135 -11.97 -39.76 -16.68
N ALA A 136 -10.81 -40.39 -16.41
CA ALA A 136 -10.64 -41.84 -16.37
C ALA A 136 -10.59 -42.42 -14.94
N ALA A 137 -10.74 -41.59 -13.89
CA ALA A 137 -10.55 -42.03 -12.51
C ALA A 137 -11.66 -42.97 -12.01
N ARG A 138 -12.87 -42.90 -12.59
CA ARG A 138 -14.00 -43.79 -12.25
C ARG A 138 -14.10 -44.92 -13.27
N VAL A 139 -13.83 -46.15 -12.82
CA VAL A 139 -13.73 -47.33 -13.69
C VAL A 139 -15.04 -48.14 -13.76
N ASP A 140 -15.92 -48.00 -12.77
CA ASP A 140 -17.16 -48.79 -12.64
C ASP A 140 -18.41 -47.92 -12.82
N VAL A 141 -18.58 -47.36 -14.02
CA VAL A 141 -19.67 -46.44 -14.36
C VAL A 141 -20.37 -46.86 -15.66
N THR A 142 -21.63 -46.47 -15.80
CA THR A 142 -22.38 -46.72 -17.03
C THR A 142 -21.73 -45.99 -18.22
N PRO A 143 -21.83 -46.51 -19.46
CA PRO A 143 -21.23 -45.87 -20.63
C PRO A 143 -21.67 -44.41 -20.83
N ALA A 144 -22.94 -44.11 -20.58
CA ALA A 144 -23.47 -42.75 -20.66
C ALA A 144 -22.85 -41.81 -19.61
N LEU A 145 -22.63 -42.30 -18.38
CA LEU A 145 -21.96 -41.52 -17.35
C LEU A 145 -20.47 -41.33 -17.65
N ALA A 146 -19.80 -42.35 -18.20
CA ALA A 146 -18.42 -42.23 -18.66
C ALA A 146 -18.28 -41.13 -19.74
N GLU A 147 -19.18 -41.13 -20.73
CA GLU A 147 -19.22 -40.09 -21.76
C GLU A 147 -19.42 -38.69 -21.16
N GLY A 148 -20.36 -38.54 -20.23
CA GLY A 148 -20.59 -37.27 -19.53
C GLY A 148 -19.39 -36.79 -18.71
N LEU A 149 -18.71 -37.68 -18.00
CA LEU A 149 -17.49 -37.36 -17.24
C LEU A 149 -16.35 -36.90 -18.16
N HIS A 150 -16.19 -37.56 -19.30
CA HIS A 150 -15.21 -37.16 -20.31
C HIS A 150 -15.54 -35.80 -20.94
N ALA A 151 -16.81 -35.56 -21.26
CA ALA A 151 -17.26 -34.27 -21.79
C ALA A 151 -17.03 -33.14 -20.80
N TYR A 152 -17.44 -33.32 -19.55
CA TYR A 152 -17.27 -32.33 -18.49
C TYR A 152 -15.79 -32.06 -18.19
N ALA A 153 -14.97 -33.11 -18.05
CA ALA A 153 -13.54 -32.94 -17.82
C ALA A 153 -12.86 -32.19 -18.97
N ARG A 154 -13.31 -32.39 -20.22
CA ARG A 154 -12.80 -31.69 -21.38
C ARG A 154 -13.20 -30.21 -21.38
N GLU A 155 -14.44 -29.90 -21.02
CA GLU A 155 -14.90 -28.53 -20.85
C GLU A 155 -14.08 -27.80 -19.78
N GLN A 156 -13.87 -28.42 -18.61
CA GLN A 156 -13.03 -27.87 -17.55
C GLN A 156 -11.57 -27.67 -17.98
N VAL A 157 -11.02 -28.57 -18.80
CA VAL A 157 -9.69 -28.40 -19.42
C VAL A 157 -9.63 -27.16 -20.30
N ASP A 158 -10.69 -26.91 -21.08
CA ASP A 158 -10.72 -25.79 -22.00
C ASP A 158 -10.88 -24.45 -21.25
N ILE A 159 -11.72 -24.41 -20.20
CA ILE A 159 -11.86 -23.25 -19.30
C ILE A 159 -10.53 -22.88 -18.64
N GLU A 160 -9.82 -23.84 -18.04
CA GLU A 160 -8.53 -23.58 -17.37
C GLU A 160 -7.46 -23.08 -18.35
N ARG A 161 -7.49 -23.54 -19.60
CA ARG A 161 -6.58 -23.08 -20.66
C ARG A 161 -6.91 -21.68 -21.13
N GLU A 162 -8.19 -21.37 -21.28
CA GLU A 162 -8.65 -20.03 -21.63
C GLU A 162 -8.25 -19.04 -20.54
N GLN A 163 -8.47 -19.38 -19.28
CA GLN A 163 -8.06 -18.58 -18.12
C GLN A 163 -6.55 -18.33 -18.10
N ALA A 164 -5.74 -19.37 -18.28
CA ALA A 164 -4.28 -19.25 -18.35
C ALA A 164 -3.82 -18.31 -19.47
N THR A 165 -4.48 -18.40 -20.63
CA THR A 165 -4.18 -17.57 -21.80
C THR A 165 -4.58 -16.12 -21.56
N ALA A 166 -5.77 -15.88 -21.02
CA ALA A 166 -6.26 -14.56 -20.66
C ALA A 166 -5.33 -13.88 -19.64
N TRP A 167 -5.00 -14.57 -18.54
CA TRP A 167 -4.04 -14.08 -17.55
C TRP A 167 -2.66 -13.81 -18.15
N HIS A 168 -2.14 -14.70 -18.99
CA HIS A 168 -0.86 -14.46 -19.65
C HIS A 168 -0.89 -13.19 -20.50
N ILE A 169 -1.93 -12.98 -21.31
CA ILE A 169 -2.07 -11.77 -22.15
C ILE A 169 -2.16 -10.52 -21.28
N THR A 170 -3.01 -10.53 -20.26
CA THR A 170 -3.24 -9.37 -19.37
C THR A 170 -2.01 -9.04 -18.54
N TRP A 171 -1.29 -10.04 -18.06
CA TRP A 171 -0.13 -9.86 -17.17
C TRP A 171 1.20 -9.68 -17.92
N HIS A 172 1.29 -10.05 -19.19
CA HIS A 172 2.51 -9.85 -19.98
C HIS A 172 3.07 -8.41 -19.92
N PRO A 173 2.26 -7.34 -20.13
CA PRO A 173 2.75 -5.97 -19.97
C PRO A 173 3.17 -5.63 -18.53
N LEU A 174 2.51 -6.20 -17.49
CA LEU A 174 2.95 -6.04 -16.09
C LEU A 174 4.32 -6.66 -15.88
N TRP A 175 4.54 -7.89 -16.35
CA TRP A 175 5.83 -8.57 -16.24
C TRP A 175 6.95 -7.78 -16.89
N GLN A 176 6.73 -7.29 -18.11
CA GLN A 176 7.71 -6.45 -18.79
C GLN A 176 8.02 -5.19 -17.98
N HIS A 177 6.99 -4.55 -17.41
CA HIS A 177 7.16 -3.34 -16.62
C HIS A 177 7.88 -3.59 -15.29
N VAL A 178 7.45 -4.60 -14.53
CA VAL A 178 8.08 -5.01 -13.27
C VAL A 178 9.54 -5.41 -13.51
N GLN A 179 9.81 -6.18 -14.56
CA GLN A 179 11.17 -6.60 -14.87
C GLN A 179 12.05 -5.43 -15.26
N ALA A 180 11.55 -4.49 -16.08
CA ALA A 180 12.27 -3.26 -16.39
C ALA A 180 12.57 -2.45 -15.12
N ILE A 181 11.63 -2.33 -14.17
CA ILE A 181 11.89 -1.67 -12.89
C ILE A 181 13.01 -2.38 -12.12
N LEU A 182 12.93 -3.72 -11.98
CA LEU A 182 13.92 -4.50 -11.24
C LEU A 182 15.32 -4.40 -11.88
N ASP A 183 15.42 -4.50 -13.20
CA ASP A 183 16.67 -4.38 -13.95
C ASP A 183 17.30 -2.99 -13.76
N ILE A 184 16.50 -1.93 -13.77
CA ILE A 184 17.01 -0.58 -13.54
C ILE A 184 17.41 -0.38 -12.07
N LEU A 185 16.67 -0.94 -11.11
CA LEU A 185 17.05 -0.91 -9.69
C LEU A 185 18.34 -1.70 -9.40
N ASP A 186 18.62 -2.75 -10.17
CA ASP A 186 19.85 -3.54 -10.05
C ASP A 186 21.07 -2.86 -10.68
N ASN A 187 20.84 -2.01 -11.67
CA ASN A 187 21.89 -1.22 -12.27
C ASN A 187 22.27 -0.03 -11.36
N ARG A 188 23.50 -0.09 -10.83
CA ARG A 188 24.03 0.86 -9.83
C ARG A 188 24.26 2.28 -10.39
N ASP A 189 24.29 2.43 -11.71
CA ASP A 189 24.59 3.70 -12.38
C ASP A 189 23.31 4.47 -12.78
N CYS A 190 22.14 3.99 -12.40
CA CYS A 190 20.85 4.57 -12.75
C CYS A 190 20.52 5.80 -11.91
N ASN A 191 20.47 6.98 -12.55
CA ASN A 191 19.96 8.18 -11.91
C ASN A 191 18.43 8.10 -11.73
N VAL A 192 17.93 8.45 -10.53
CA VAL A 192 16.49 8.46 -10.20
C VAL A 192 15.67 9.30 -11.20
N ASN A 193 16.22 10.40 -11.71
CA ASN A 193 15.55 11.22 -12.71
C ASN A 193 15.46 10.54 -14.09
N THR A 194 16.45 9.72 -14.44
CA THR A 194 16.43 8.92 -15.67
C THR A 194 15.41 7.79 -15.54
N LEU A 195 15.39 7.13 -14.38
CA LEU A 195 14.39 6.16 -13.95
C LEU A 195 12.96 6.68 -14.11
N LEU A 196 12.64 7.81 -13.49
CA LEU A 196 11.30 8.40 -13.52
C LEU A 196 10.87 8.86 -14.93
N LYS A 197 11.81 9.22 -15.80
CA LYS A 197 11.52 9.56 -17.20
C LYS A 197 11.24 8.33 -18.07
N GLN A 198 11.90 7.21 -17.77
CA GLN A 198 11.75 5.96 -18.51
C GLN A 198 10.50 5.18 -18.08
N LEU A 199 10.14 5.26 -16.79
CA LEU A 199 8.95 4.64 -16.24
C LEU A 199 7.71 5.46 -16.59
N LYS A 200 7.09 5.13 -17.72
CA LYS A 200 5.73 5.59 -18.03
C LYS A 200 4.75 4.85 -17.13
N THR A 201 3.72 5.55 -16.63
CA THR A 201 2.60 4.92 -15.94
C THR A 201 1.97 3.88 -16.87
N LEU A 202 2.00 2.62 -16.45
CA LEU A 202 1.30 1.53 -17.11
C LEU A 202 -0.08 1.44 -16.48
N THR A 203 -1.13 1.78 -17.23
CA THR A 203 -2.51 1.55 -16.81
C THR A 203 -2.95 0.24 -17.43
N ILE A 204 -3.35 -0.72 -16.61
CA ILE A 204 -3.97 -1.95 -17.05
C ILE A 204 -5.34 -2.03 -16.43
N GLU A 205 -6.33 -2.25 -17.28
CA GLU A 205 -7.66 -2.63 -16.85
C GLU A 205 -7.64 -4.11 -16.51
N LEU A 206 -7.79 -4.41 -15.22
CA LEU A 206 -8.02 -5.76 -14.76
C LEU A 206 -9.54 -5.93 -14.69
N ASP A 207 -10.12 -6.68 -15.61
CA ASP A 207 -11.48 -7.19 -15.44
C ASP A 207 -11.46 -8.18 -14.29
N ILE A 208 -11.76 -7.68 -13.09
CA ILE A 208 -12.11 -8.52 -11.95
C ILE A 208 -13.60 -8.84 -12.18
N GLU A 209 -13.89 -9.84 -13.02
CA GLU A 209 -15.20 -10.45 -13.00
C GLU A 209 -15.40 -11.04 -11.60
N ASP A 210 -16.20 -10.35 -10.79
CA ASP A 210 -16.69 -10.85 -9.50
C ASP A 210 -17.54 -12.09 -9.78
N ALA A 211 -16.90 -13.24 -9.93
CA ALA A 211 -17.54 -14.55 -9.94
C ALA A 211 -17.97 -14.91 -8.52
N VAL A 212 -18.90 -14.11 -7.97
CA VAL A 212 -19.76 -14.50 -6.86
C VAL A 212 -21.07 -14.98 -7.49
N GLU A 213 -20.99 -16.09 -8.24
CA GLU A 213 -22.18 -16.92 -8.41
C GLU A 213 -22.41 -17.62 -7.07
N GLU A 214 -23.25 -17.01 -6.23
CA GLU A 214 -23.97 -17.72 -5.18
C GLU A 214 -24.68 -18.90 -5.87
N LEU A 215 -24.10 -20.09 -5.72
CA LEU A 215 -24.80 -21.35 -5.95
C LEU A 215 -25.92 -21.46 -4.90
N GLU A 216 -27.05 -20.79 -5.15
CA GLU A 216 -28.34 -21.17 -4.59
C GLU A 216 -28.67 -22.57 -5.12
N MET A 217 -28.32 -23.56 -4.32
CA MET A 217 -28.79 -24.93 -4.42
C MET A 217 -30.25 -24.98 -3.95
N ASP A 218 -31.17 -25.22 -4.87
CA ASP A 218 -32.49 -25.83 -4.61
C ASP A 218 -32.66 -27.06 -5.53
#